data_AF-A0A970WC39-F1
#
_entry.id   AF-A0A970WC39-F1
#
_cell.length_a   1.000
_cell.length_b   1.000
_cell.length_c   1.000
_cell.angle_alpha   90.00
_cell.angle_beta   90.00
_cell.angle_gamma   90.00
#
_symmetry.space_group_name_H-M   'P 1'
#
loop_
_entity.id
_entity.type
_entity.pdbx_description
1 polymer ?
#
loop_
_entity_poly.entity_id
_entity_poly.type
_entity_poly.pdbx_seq_one_letter_code
_entity_poly.pdbx_strand_id
1 'polypeptide(L)'
;MLLGFYAPPAGTAIAFAGVVLLDYVLAFTLLGTAVWFAHFFKNKLVGVAAGTAAVCVIRFLCSFVSGALLWGSYQSYYEWAAGLNVWLYSFIYNGSYMLPEMILTVIGAVVLCKAMPKFFSAE
;
A
#
# COMPACT_ATOMS: atom_id res chain seq x y z
N MET A 1 -26.92 -12.63 8.42
CA MET A 1 -26.61 -11.39 9.15
C MET A 1 -27.17 -11.51 10.56
N LEU A 2 -26.36 -11.78 11.57
CA LEU A 2 -26.86 -12.09 12.92
C LEU A 2 -26.99 -10.87 13.86
N LEU A 3 -26.60 -9.65 13.43
CA LEU A 3 -26.61 -8.44 14.27
C LEU A 3 -26.95 -7.12 13.52
N GLY A 4 -27.46 -7.17 12.29
CA GLY A 4 -27.73 -5.95 11.49
C GLY A 4 -26.48 -5.16 11.04
N PHE A 5 -25.28 -5.55 11.48
CA PHE A 5 -24.02 -5.05 10.95
C PHE A 5 -23.73 -5.72 9.61
N TYR A 6 -23.91 -4.96 8.53
CA TYR A 6 -23.44 -5.30 7.19
C TYR A 6 -22.55 -4.17 6.70
N ALA A 7 -21.24 -4.36 6.81
CA ALA A 7 -20.26 -3.51 6.17
C ALA A 7 -19.76 -4.25 4.92
N PRO A 8 -20.40 -4.13 3.74
CA PRO A 8 -19.85 -4.72 2.52
C PRO A 8 -18.45 -4.14 2.29
N PRO A 9 -17.40 -4.98 2.09
CA PRO A 9 -17.39 -6.42 1.82
C PRO A 9 -17.26 -7.32 3.06
N ALA A 10 -16.92 -6.75 4.21
CA ALA A 10 -16.67 -7.41 5.48
C ALA A 10 -17.95 -7.84 6.21
N GLY A 11 -18.59 -8.91 5.72
CA GLY A 11 -19.80 -9.48 6.34
C GLY A 11 -19.60 -10.14 7.72
N THR A 12 -18.36 -10.22 8.23
CA THR A 12 -18.01 -10.78 9.54
C THR A 12 -17.11 -9.81 10.32
N ALA A 13 -17.12 -9.89 11.65
CA ALA A 13 -16.26 -9.05 12.49
C ALA A 13 -14.76 -9.26 12.19
N ILE A 14 -14.36 -10.48 11.84
CA ILE A 14 -12.97 -10.81 11.47
C ILE A 14 -12.60 -10.16 10.14
N ALA A 15 -13.47 -10.24 9.13
CA ALA A 15 -13.24 -9.57 7.85
C ALA A 15 -13.16 -8.05 8.04
N PHE A 16 -13.99 -7.49 8.94
CA PHE A 16 -13.99 -6.05 9.23
C PHE A 16 -12.70 -5.62 9.93
N ALA A 17 -12.25 -6.39 10.93
CA ALA A 17 -10.94 -6.19 11.55
C ALA A 17 -9.81 -6.30 10.51
N GLY A 18 -9.91 -7.25 9.58
CA GLY A 18 -8.99 -7.40 8.46
C GLY A 18 -8.91 -6.15 7.57
N VAL A 19 -10.06 -5.57 7.21
CA VAL A 19 -10.14 -4.31 6.43
C VAL A 19 -9.46 -3.19 7.20
N VAL A 20 -9.82 -2.98 8.46
CA VAL A 20 -9.23 -1.92 9.31
C VAL A 20 -7.71 -2.08 9.41
N LEU A 21 -7.23 -3.31 9.61
CA LEU A 21 -5.82 -3.57 9.76
C LEU A 21 -5.06 -3.41 8.45
N LEU A 22 -5.49 -4.04 7.37
CA LEU A 22 -4.75 -4.09 6.11
C LEU A 22 -4.90 -2.80 5.29
N ASP A 23 -6.08 -2.17 5.28
CA ASP A 23 -6.31 -0.98 4.44
C ASP A 23 -5.92 0.33 5.15
N TYR A 24 -5.80 0.31 6.48
CA TYR A 24 -5.52 1.52 7.28
C TYR A 24 -4.35 1.34 8.24
N VAL A 25 -4.49 0.55 9.30
CA VAL A 25 -3.53 0.57 10.41
C VAL A 25 -2.13 0.13 9.95
N LEU A 26 -2.00 -1.09 9.41
CA LEU A 26 -0.72 -1.63 8.96
C LEU A 26 -0.20 -0.88 7.73
N ALA A 27 -1.06 -0.65 6.73
CA ALA A 27 -0.69 0.02 5.49
C ALA A 27 -0.02 1.38 5.72
N PHE A 28 -0.54 2.19 6.65
CA PHE A 28 -0.01 3.54 6.90
C PHE A 28 1.03 3.57 8.03
N THR A 29 0.95 2.70 9.04
CA THR A 29 1.97 2.64 10.09
C THR A 29 3.33 2.23 9.52
N LEU A 30 3.34 1.25 8.61
CA LEU A 30 4.58 0.74 8.02
C LEU A 30 5.28 1.77 7.12
N LEU A 31 4.59 2.82 6.64
CA LEU A 31 5.22 3.95 5.94
C LEU A 31 6.29 4.65 6.81
N GLY A 32 6.09 4.69 8.12
CA GLY A 32 7.06 5.26 9.06
C GLY A 32 8.40 4.52 9.10
N THR A 33 8.49 3.32 8.52
CA THR A 33 9.72 2.51 8.49
C THR A 33 10.67 2.84 7.34
N ALA A 34 10.38 3.87 6.53
CA ALA A 34 11.18 4.23 5.34
C ALA A 34 12.66 4.49 5.65
N VAL A 35 12.95 5.09 6.81
CA VAL A 35 14.31 5.38 7.27
C VAL A 35 15.11 4.09 7.51
N TRP A 36 14.46 3.03 7.99
CA TRP A 36 15.11 1.74 8.23
C TRP A 36 15.68 1.16 6.92
N PHE A 37 14.92 1.23 5.83
CA PHE A 37 15.38 0.82 4.50
C PHE A 37 16.45 1.78 3.93
N ALA A 38 16.31 3.08 4.18
CA ALA A 38 17.28 4.08 3.73
C ALA A 38 18.68 3.86 4.33
N HIS A 39 18.78 3.36 5.57
CA HIS A 39 20.04 3.10 6.25
C HIS A 39 20.94 2.05 5.57
N PHE A 40 20.41 1.19 4.70
CA PHE A 40 21.22 0.26 3.93
C PHE A 40 22.07 0.94 2.83
N PHE A 41 21.85 2.23 2.57
CA PHE A 41 22.51 2.97 1.50
C PHE A 41 23.36 4.11 2.05
N LYS A 42 24.64 4.15 1.65
CA LYS A 42 25.56 5.25 2.03
C LYS A 42 25.20 6.58 1.38
N ASN A 43 24.66 6.54 0.15
CA ASN A 43 24.22 7.75 -0.55
C ASN A 43 22.81 8.13 -0.07
N LYS A 44 22.69 9.32 0.55
CA LYS A 44 21.43 9.82 1.10
C LYS A 44 20.29 9.86 0.07
N LEU A 45 20.53 10.29 -1.16
CA LEU A 45 19.49 10.35 -2.20
C LEU A 45 19.03 8.95 -2.61
N VAL A 46 19.97 8.01 -2.75
CA VAL A 46 19.65 6.60 -3.04
C VAL A 46 18.88 5.98 -1.87
N GLY A 47 19.29 6.26 -0.63
CA GLY A 47 18.60 5.80 0.58
C GLY A 47 17.16 6.33 0.65
N VAL A 48 16.94 7.62 0.40
CA VAL A 48 15.58 8.20 0.37
C VAL A 48 14.74 7.57 -0.74
N ALA A 49 15.29 7.42 -1.95
CA ALA A 49 14.57 6.80 -3.07
C ALA A 49 14.21 5.34 -2.76
N ALA A 50 15.18 4.54 -2.32
CA ALA A 50 14.99 3.12 -2.02
C ALA A 50 14.07 2.90 -0.82
N GLY A 51 14.21 3.70 0.25
CA GLY A 51 13.36 3.62 1.43
C GLY A 51 11.91 3.98 1.14
N THR A 52 11.70 5.03 0.33
CA THR A 52 10.37 5.43 -0.14
C THR A 52 9.74 4.34 -1.00
N ALA A 53 10.49 3.80 -1.99
CA ALA A 53 10.00 2.72 -2.83
C ALA A 53 9.64 1.46 -2.01
N ALA A 54 10.49 1.08 -1.06
CA ALA A 54 10.27 -0.08 -0.20
C ALA A 54 8.95 0.04 0.60
N VAL A 55 8.69 1.19 1.22
CA VAL A 55 7.44 1.36 1.98
C VAL A 55 6.20 1.48 1.10
N CYS A 56 6.33 2.04 -0.11
CA CYS A 56 5.24 2.01 -1.10
C CYS A 56 4.92 0.57 -1.53
N VAL A 57 5.93 -0.28 -1.71
CA VAL A 57 5.74 -1.71 -1.99
C VAL A 57 5.08 -2.42 -0.81
N ILE A 58 5.49 -2.15 0.43
CA ILE A 58 4.85 -2.71 1.62
C ILE A 58 3.37 -2.30 1.69
N ARG A 59 3.07 -1.01 1.44
CA ARG A 59 1.69 -0.52 1.36
C ARG A 59 0.90 -1.26 0.28
N PHE A 60 1.51 -1.46 -0.90
CA PHE A 60 0.90 -2.23 -1.98
C PHE A 60 0.62 -3.67 -1.55
N LEU A 61 1.53 -4.33 -0.84
CA LEU A 61 1.33 -5.69 -0.35
C LEU A 61 0.14 -5.77 0.63
N CYS A 62 -0.03 -4.77 1.50
CA CYS A 62 -1.21 -4.67 2.36
C CYS A 62 -2.50 -4.58 1.53
N SER A 63 -2.55 -3.67 0.55
CA SER A 63 -3.72 -3.49 -0.33
C SER A 63 -3.97 -4.71 -1.23
N PHE A 64 -2.91 -5.38 -1.70
CA PHE A 64 -2.99 -6.59 -2.51
C PHE A 64 -3.58 -7.77 -1.71
N VAL A 65 -3.09 -8.00 -0.49
CA VAL A 65 -3.60 -9.05 0.39
C VAL A 65 -5.04 -8.74 0.80
N SER A 66 -5.34 -7.49 1.16
CA SER A 66 -6.72 -7.04 1.43
C SER A 66 -7.63 -7.25 0.23
N GLY A 67 -7.17 -6.85 -0.96
CA GLY A 67 -7.93 -6.97 -2.19
C GLY A 67 -8.31 -8.41 -2.53
N ALA A 68 -7.40 -9.35 -2.29
CA ALA A 68 -7.64 -10.77 -2.56
C ALA A 68 -8.51 -11.43 -1.48
N LEU A 69 -8.27 -11.13 -0.20
CA LEU A 69 -8.94 -11.80 0.92
C LEU A 69 -10.30 -11.19 1.29
N LEU A 70 -10.45 -9.88 1.11
CA LEU A 70 -11.58 -9.12 1.64
C LEU A 70 -12.42 -8.52 0.51
N TRP A 71 -11.78 -8.01 -0.54
CA TRP A 71 -12.48 -7.34 -1.65
C TRP A 71 -12.68 -8.22 -2.90
N GLY A 72 -12.33 -9.50 -2.83
CA GLY A 72 -12.36 -10.41 -3.99
C GLY A 72 -13.75 -10.57 -4.62
N SER A 73 -14.84 -10.34 -3.87
CA SER A 73 -16.22 -10.37 -4.39
C SER A 73 -16.50 -9.29 -5.44
N TYR A 74 -15.72 -8.21 -5.46
CA TYR A 74 -15.86 -7.14 -6.45
C TYR A 74 -15.26 -7.52 -7.81
N GLN A 75 -14.46 -8.58 -7.90
CA GLN A 75 -13.87 -9.06 -9.16
C GLN A 75 -14.93 -9.28 -10.24
N SER A 76 -16.08 -9.86 -9.90
CA SER A 76 -17.17 -10.10 -10.84
C SER A 76 -17.93 -8.84 -11.27
N TYR A 77 -17.73 -7.71 -10.60
CA TYR A 77 -18.38 -6.44 -10.96
C TYR A 77 -17.65 -5.69 -12.07
N TYR A 78 -16.39 -6.06 -12.34
CA TYR A 78 -15.59 -5.45 -13.39
C TYR A 78 -15.54 -6.36 -14.61
N GLU A 79 -15.99 -5.86 -15.76
CA GLU A 79 -15.96 -6.61 -17.03
C GLU A 79 -14.55 -7.10 -17.38
N TRP A 80 -13.53 -6.26 -17.18
CA TRP A 80 -12.13 -6.61 -17.45
C TRP A 80 -11.59 -7.72 -16.53
N ALA A 81 -12.20 -7.89 -15.36
CA ALA A 81 -11.76 -8.85 -14.37
C ALA A 81 -12.61 -10.12 -14.33
N ALA A 82 -13.70 -10.19 -15.11
CA ALA A 82 -14.60 -11.34 -15.12
C ALA A 82 -13.83 -12.62 -15.49
N GLY A 83 -13.97 -13.66 -14.65
CA GLY A 83 -13.25 -14.93 -14.80
C GLY A 83 -11.77 -14.92 -14.38
N LEU A 84 -11.20 -13.79 -13.95
CA LEU A 84 -9.85 -13.77 -13.37
C LEU A 84 -9.82 -14.42 -11.99
N ASN A 85 -8.69 -15.03 -11.66
CA ASN A 85 -8.38 -15.39 -10.28
C ASN A 85 -8.40 -14.13 -9.39
N VAL A 86 -9.01 -14.20 -8.20
CA VAL A 86 -9.15 -13.06 -7.27
C VAL A 86 -7.82 -12.42 -6.87
N TRP A 87 -6.73 -13.20 -6.79
CA TRP A 87 -5.39 -12.67 -6.55
C TRP A 87 -4.87 -11.89 -7.76
N LEU A 88 -5.09 -12.39 -8.98
CA LEU A 88 -4.70 -11.66 -10.19
C LEU A 88 -5.51 -10.36 -10.34
N TYR A 89 -6.82 -10.41 -10.07
CA TYR A 89 -7.66 -9.22 -9.98
C TYR A 89 -7.09 -8.21 -8.98
N SER A 90 -6.80 -8.65 -7.75
CA SER A 90 -6.26 -7.78 -6.70
C SER A 90 -4.90 -7.19 -7.08
N PHE A 91 -4.02 -7.99 -7.69
CA PHE A 91 -2.71 -7.53 -8.16
C PHE A 91 -2.85 -6.42 -9.20
N ILE A 92 -3.68 -6.63 -10.23
CA ILE A 92 -3.89 -5.65 -11.30
C ILE A 92 -4.59 -4.41 -10.76
N TYR A 93 -5.68 -4.59 -10.01
CA TYR A 93 -6.46 -3.47 -9.46
C TYR A 93 -5.60 -2.60 -8.55
N ASN A 94 -4.95 -3.18 -7.53
CA ASN A 94 -4.11 -2.42 -6.61
C ASN A 94 -2.84 -1.90 -7.28
N GLY A 95 -2.22 -2.69 -8.15
CA GLY A 95 -1.00 -2.31 -8.85
C GLY A 95 -1.20 -1.12 -9.78
N SER A 96 -2.38 -1.01 -10.41
CA SER A 96 -2.71 0.03 -11.38
C SER A 96 -2.59 1.45 -10.81
N TYR A 97 -2.98 1.66 -9.56
CA TYR A 97 -2.88 2.96 -8.90
C TYR A 97 -1.66 3.07 -7.97
N MET A 98 -1.18 1.95 -7.42
CA MET A 98 -0.02 1.95 -6.52
C MET A 98 1.31 2.15 -7.24
N LEU A 99 1.46 1.64 -8.46
CA LEU A 99 2.66 1.84 -9.27
C LEU A 99 2.88 3.33 -9.62
N PRO A 100 1.92 4.06 -10.19
CA PRO A 100 2.10 5.50 -10.46
C PRO A 100 2.27 6.29 -9.15
N GLU A 101 1.52 5.97 -8.10
CA GLU A 101 1.72 6.55 -6.76
C GLU A 101 3.17 6.40 -6.28
N MET A 102 3.73 5.19 -6.34
CA MET A 102 5.11 4.93 -5.92
C MET A 102 6.10 5.78 -6.72
N ILE A 103 5.93 5.85 -8.05
CA ILE A 103 6.80 6.66 -8.92
C ILE A 103 6.75 8.12 -8.51
N LEU A 104 5.55 8.69 -8.35
CA LEU A 104 5.37 10.09 -7.95
C LEU A 104 5.93 10.36 -6.55
N THR A 105 5.70 9.45 -5.60
CA THR A 105 6.17 9.59 -4.22
C THR A 105 7.70 9.54 -4.15
N VAL A 106 8.34 8.62 -4.88
CA VAL A 106 9.80 8.52 -4.95
C VAL A 106 10.40 9.78 -5.58
N ILE A 107 9.84 10.26 -6.69
CA ILE A 107 10.29 11.51 -7.33
C ILE A 107 10.14 12.68 -6.34
N GLY A 108 8.98 12.81 -5.71
CA GLY A 108 8.71 13.85 -4.72
C GLY A 108 9.70 13.82 -3.56
N ALA A 109 9.91 12.64 -2.95
CA ALA A 109 10.85 12.47 -1.84
C ALA A 109 12.29 12.83 -2.23
N VAL A 110 12.75 12.43 -3.43
CA VAL A 110 14.09 12.77 -3.94
C VAL A 110 14.23 14.26 -4.21
N VAL A 111 13.23 14.89 -4.85
CA VAL A 111 13.20 16.33 -5.11
C VAL A 111 13.25 17.10 -3.79
N LEU A 112 12.43 16.72 -2.80
CA LEU A 112 12.42 17.32 -1.48
C LEU A 112 13.75 17.14 -0.75
N CYS A 113 14.37 15.96 -0.85
CA CYS A 113 15.68 15.72 -0.23
C CYS A 113 16.78 16.58 -0.85
N LYS A 114 16.69 16.92 -2.15
CA LYS A 114 17.63 17.83 -2.82
C LYS A 114 17.34 19.30 -2.49
N ALA A 115 16.07 19.69 -2.52
CA ALA A 115 15.65 21.08 -2.34
C ALA A 115 15.70 21.53 -0.87
N MET A 116 15.41 20.62 0.06
CA MET A 116 15.30 20.90 1.50
C MET A 116 16.03 19.82 2.33
N PRO A 117 17.36 19.70 2.19
CA PRO A 117 18.14 18.63 2.80
C PRO A 117 18.08 18.58 4.33
N LYS A 118 17.75 19.72 4.97
CA LYS A 118 17.59 19.86 6.43
C LYS A 118 16.48 18.98 7.01
N PHE A 119 15.39 18.75 6.26
CA PHE A 119 14.31 17.85 6.71
C PHE A 119 14.72 16.37 6.73
N PHE A 120 15.83 16.05 6.07
CA PHE A 120 16.31 14.67 5.92
C PHE A 120 17.64 14.45 6.67
N SER A 121 18.11 15.43 7.45
CA SER A 121 19.25 15.29 8.35
C SER A 121 18.73 15.17 9.78
N ALA A 122 19.27 14.21 10.53
CA ALA A 122 18.95 14.01 11.95
C ALA A 122 19.70 15.00 12.87
N GLU A 123 19.88 16.25 12.40
CA GLU A 123 20.51 17.32 13.19
C GLU A 123 19.69 17.64 14.45
#